data_AF-A0A9Q4A8R2-F1
#
_entry.id   AF-A0A9Q4A8R2-F1
#
_cell.length_a   1.000
_cell.length_b   1.000
_cell.length_c   1.000
_cell.angle_alpha   90.00
_cell.angle_beta   90.00
_cell.angle_gamma   90.00
#
_symmetry.space_group_name_H-M   'P 1'
#
loop_
_entity.id
_entity.type
_entity.pdbx_description
1 polymer ?
#
loop_
_entity_poly.entity_id
_entity_poly.type
_entity_poly.pdbx_seq_one_letter_code
_entity_poly.pdbx_strand_id
1 'polypeptide(L)'
;DEIQKALERKVPLKSGGYLVIDPAEAMSTIDVNTGAFVGHRNLEETIFKTNLEAATAIARQLRLRNLGGIIIIDFIDMEDGEHQRQVLRTLEKQLERDHAKTNIIGITELGLVQMTRKRTRESLEQVLCEPCHCCVGRGKLKTPETICYEIFREILREARAYQAVGYRVLANQRVVDRLLDEESGNVAELESFIGRTIRFQVETMYSQEQYDVVLL
;
A
#
# COMPACT_ATOMS: atom_id res chain seq x y z
N ASP A 1 9.33 -5.90 20.90
CA ASP A 1 9.27 -6.89 19.80
C ASP A 1 7.88 -7.06 19.19
N GLU A 2 6.87 -7.55 19.93
CA GLU A 2 5.55 -7.86 19.32
C GLU A 2 4.80 -6.64 18.78
N ILE A 3 4.95 -5.46 19.38
CA ILE A 3 4.34 -4.21 18.88
C ILE A 3 4.94 -3.80 17.53
N GLN A 4 6.28 -3.86 17.38
CA GLN A 4 6.94 -3.56 16.11
C GLN A 4 6.51 -4.53 15.02
N LYS A 5 6.46 -5.83 15.33
CA LYS A 5 5.94 -6.85 14.39
C LYS A 5 4.47 -6.64 14.01
N ALA A 6 3.67 -6.04 14.90
CA ALA A 6 2.29 -5.69 14.62
C ALA A 6 2.14 -4.48 13.68
N LEU A 7 3.19 -3.66 13.50
CA LEU A 7 3.20 -2.60 12.49
C LEU A 7 3.64 -3.10 11.11
N GLU A 8 4.26 -4.28 11.02
CA GLU A 8 4.67 -4.83 9.73
C GLU A 8 3.46 -5.24 8.90
N ARG A 9 3.50 -4.98 7.58
CA ARG A 9 2.46 -5.41 6.64
C ARG A 9 2.37 -6.94 6.53
N LYS A 10 3.50 -7.63 6.63
CA LYS A 10 3.59 -9.10 6.54
C LYS A 10 3.72 -9.71 7.93
N VAL A 11 2.96 -10.77 8.21
CA VAL A 11 3.04 -11.51 9.48
C VAL A 11 3.41 -12.96 9.19
N PRO A 12 4.60 -13.43 9.59
CA PRO A 12 5.01 -14.81 9.34
C PRO A 12 4.16 -15.80 10.14
N LEU A 13 3.87 -16.94 9.51
CA LEU A 13 3.28 -18.13 10.11
C LEU A 13 4.39 -19.14 10.41
N LYS A 14 4.22 -19.94 11.46
CA LYS A 14 5.12 -21.01 11.91
C LYS A 14 5.42 -22.03 10.82
N SER A 15 4.42 -22.33 9.97
CA SER A 15 4.55 -23.30 8.89
C SER A 15 5.24 -22.72 7.63
N GLY A 16 5.79 -21.51 7.70
CA GLY A 16 6.50 -20.86 6.60
C GLY A 16 5.62 -20.03 5.65
N GLY A 17 4.29 -20.07 5.82
CA GLY A 17 3.38 -19.11 5.19
C GLY A 17 3.45 -17.72 5.84
N TYR A 18 2.65 -16.79 5.35
CA TYR A 18 2.53 -15.45 5.94
C TYR A 18 1.17 -14.83 5.64
N LEU A 19 0.74 -13.93 6.52
CA LEU A 19 -0.40 -13.05 6.28
C LEU A 19 0.09 -11.73 5.67
N VAL A 20 -0.70 -11.15 4.78
CA VAL A 20 -0.58 -9.75 4.37
C VAL A 20 -1.79 -9.02 4.93
N ILE A 21 -1.56 -7.96 5.70
CA ILE A 21 -2.65 -7.18 6.32
C ILE A 21 -2.61 -5.77 5.74
N ASP A 22 -3.66 -5.40 5.01
CA ASP A 22 -3.80 -4.10 4.36
C ASP A 22 -5.02 -3.35 4.92
N PRO A 23 -4.79 -2.43 5.87
CA PRO A 23 -5.84 -1.52 6.31
C PRO A 23 -6.09 -0.46 5.23
N ALA A 24 -7.35 -0.29 4.84
CA ALA A 24 -7.82 0.85 4.07
C ALA A 24 -8.84 1.67 4.89
N GLU A 25 -9.28 2.79 4.34
CA GLU A 25 -10.20 3.71 5.00
C GLU A 25 -11.53 3.02 5.40
N ALA A 26 -12.14 2.33 4.43
CA ALA A 26 -13.46 1.71 4.58
C ALA A 26 -13.41 0.30 5.19
N MET A 27 -12.38 -0.49 4.87
CA MET A 27 -12.26 -1.88 5.29
C MET A 27 -10.79 -2.31 5.40
N SER A 28 -10.54 -3.43 6.07
CA SER A 28 -9.21 -4.06 6.09
C SER A 28 -9.26 -5.40 5.34
N THR A 29 -8.27 -5.66 4.50
CA THR A 29 -8.11 -6.95 3.83
C THR A 29 -6.97 -7.74 4.49
N ILE A 30 -7.14 -9.06 4.53
CA ILE A 30 -6.12 -9.96 5.06
C ILE A 30 -5.97 -11.14 4.12
N ASP A 31 -4.80 -11.27 3.50
CA ASP A 31 -4.50 -12.34 2.54
C ASP A 31 -3.60 -13.41 3.18
N VAL A 32 -3.95 -14.68 2.99
CA VAL A 32 -3.16 -15.82 3.45
C VAL A 32 -2.31 -16.36 2.30
N ASN A 33 -0.99 -16.36 2.47
CA ASN A 33 -0.06 -16.87 1.46
C ASN A 33 0.72 -18.07 1.99
N THR A 34 0.92 -19.07 1.14
CA THR A 34 1.88 -20.14 1.38
C THR A 34 3.30 -19.63 1.12
N GLY A 35 4.27 -20.11 1.90
CA GLY A 35 5.69 -19.86 1.63
C GLY A 35 6.23 -20.83 0.59
N ALA A 36 7.54 -20.73 0.30
CA ALA A 36 8.24 -21.64 -0.62
C ALA A 36 8.24 -23.12 -0.19
N PHE A 37 7.79 -23.43 1.03
CA PHE A 37 7.80 -24.77 1.61
C PHE A 37 6.49 -25.52 1.34
N VAL A 38 6.22 -25.79 0.06
CA VAL A 38 5.12 -26.68 -0.33
C VAL A 38 5.72 -28.08 -0.52
N GLY A 39 5.57 -28.94 0.49
CA GLY A 39 6.04 -30.32 0.41
C GLY A 39 5.40 -31.04 -0.79
N HIS A 40 6.19 -31.79 -1.56
CA HIS A 40 5.77 -32.48 -2.79
C HIS A 40 4.69 -33.57 -2.60
N ARG A 41 4.20 -33.80 -1.38
CA ARG A 41 3.16 -34.77 -1.06
C ARG A 41 2.14 -34.12 -0.11
N ASN A 42 0.91 -33.93 -0.59
CA ASN A 42 -0.27 -33.34 0.06
C ASN A 42 -0.31 -31.81 0.14
N LEU A 43 -0.47 -31.18 -1.04
CA LEU A 43 -0.76 -29.74 -1.18
C LEU A 43 -2.02 -29.35 -0.39
N GLU A 44 -3.10 -30.12 -0.53
CA GLU A 44 -4.40 -29.83 0.11
C GLU A 44 -4.30 -29.80 1.64
N GLU A 45 -3.64 -30.80 2.24
CA GLU A 45 -3.43 -30.87 3.68
C GLU A 45 -2.54 -29.71 4.18
N THR A 46 -1.57 -29.29 3.37
CA THR A 46 -0.70 -28.15 3.67
C THR A 46 -1.47 -26.84 3.65
N ILE A 47 -2.33 -26.65 2.64
CA ILE A 47 -3.23 -25.50 2.53
C ILE A 47 -4.15 -25.44 3.74
N PHE A 48 -4.80 -26.57 4.06
CA PHE A 48 -5.73 -26.64 5.18
C PHE A 48 -5.04 -26.29 6.52
N LYS A 49 -3.87 -26.86 6.80
CA LYS A 49 -3.07 -26.52 8.00
C LYS A 49 -2.65 -25.05 8.02
N THR A 50 -2.27 -24.50 6.87
CA THR A 50 -1.89 -23.08 6.75
C THR A 50 -3.07 -22.17 7.05
N ASN A 51 -4.26 -22.49 6.54
CA ASN A 51 -5.48 -21.72 6.81
C ASN A 51 -5.93 -21.81 8.28
N LEU A 52 -5.81 -22.97 8.93
CA LEU A 52 -6.07 -23.11 10.38
C LEU A 52 -5.11 -22.25 11.21
N GLU A 53 -3.84 -22.24 10.84
CA GLU A 53 -2.83 -21.41 11.48
C GLU A 53 -3.13 -19.92 11.27
N ALA A 54 -3.46 -19.55 10.03
CA ALA A 54 -3.86 -18.21 9.65
C ALA A 54 -5.08 -17.74 10.45
N ALA A 55 -6.13 -18.54 10.59
CA ALA A 55 -7.32 -18.18 11.38
C ALA A 55 -6.97 -17.79 12.82
N THR A 56 -6.04 -18.54 13.44
CA THR A 56 -5.55 -18.23 14.79
C THR A 56 -4.72 -16.95 14.82
N ALA A 57 -3.83 -16.77 13.85
CA ALA A 57 -2.98 -15.59 13.75
C ALA A 57 -3.79 -14.32 13.46
N ILE A 58 -4.80 -14.40 12.58
CA ILE A 58 -5.69 -13.30 12.23
C ILE A 58 -6.43 -12.79 13.45
N ALA A 59 -7.10 -13.66 14.20
CA ALA A 59 -7.81 -13.26 15.42
C ALA A 59 -6.87 -12.56 16.43
N ARG A 60 -5.62 -13.02 16.53
CA ARG A 60 -4.59 -12.36 17.35
C ARG A 60 -4.23 -10.98 16.80
N GLN A 61 -3.98 -10.86 15.50
CA GLN A 61 -3.60 -9.59 14.86
C GLN A 61 -4.72 -8.55 14.93
N LEU A 62 -5.99 -8.94 14.79
CA LEU A 62 -7.13 -8.03 14.96
C LEU A 62 -7.13 -7.35 16.34
N ARG A 63 -6.81 -8.11 17.40
CA ARG A 63 -6.68 -7.58 18.76
C ARG A 63 -5.45 -6.71 18.94
N LEU A 64 -4.27 -7.19 18.50
CA LEU A 64 -3.00 -6.50 18.67
C LEU A 64 -2.97 -5.15 17.93
N ARG A 65 -3.44 -5.14 16.69
CA ARG A 65 -3.51 -3.94 15.84
C ARG A 65 -4.77 -3.10 16.10
N ASN A 66 -5.70 -3.63 16.88
CA ASN A 66 -7.00 -3.03 17.13
C ASN A 66 -7.77 -2.68 15.83
N LEU A 67 -7.76 -3.59 14.85
CA LEU A 67 -8.45 -3.39 13.57
C LEU A 67 -9.97 -3.50 13.77
N GLY A 68 -10.74 -2.63 13.13
CA GLY A 68 -12.19 -2.63 13.28
C GLY A 68 -12.92 -2.01 12.08
N GLY A 69 -14.21 -2.25 12.00
CA GLY A 69 -15.02 -2.01 10.82
C GLY A 69 -15.24 -3.32 10.04
N ILE A 70 -15.32 -3.20 8.72
CA ILE A 70 -15.43 -4.34 7.81
C ILE A 70 -14.04 -4.95 7.62
N ILE A 71 -13.95 -6.27 7.76
CA ILE A 71 -12.73 -7.03 7.54
C ILE A 71 -13.06 -8.15 6.55
N ILE A 72 -12.23 -8.25 5.50
CA ILE A 72 -12.30 -9.29 4.48
C ILE A 72 -11.04 -10.15 4.62
N ILE A 73 -11.23 -11.46 4.69
CA ILE A 73 -10.13 -12.43 4.82
C ILE A 73 -10.15 -13.34 3.58
N ASP A 74 -9.05 -13.33 2.85
CA ASP A 74 -8.79 -14.21 1.72
C ASP A 74 -7.97 -15.41 2.18
N PHE A 75 -8.65 -16.52 2.49
CA PHE A 75 -8.01 -17.78 2.78
C PHE A 75 -7.62 -18.47 1.47
N ILE A 76 -6.57 -19.28 1.49
CA ILE A 76 -6.17 -20.06 0.32
C ILE A 76 -7.31 -21.02 -0.05
N ASP A 77 -7.64 -21.14 -1.34
CA ASP A 77 -8.71 -22.00 -1.84
C ASP A 77 -8.59 -23.44 -1.34
N MET A 78 -9.71 -24.00 -0.86
CA MET A 78 -9.84 -25.37 -0.39
C MET A 78 -10.98 -26.06 -1.15
N GLU A 79 -10.71 -27.24 -1.71
CA GLU A 79 -11.71 -28.04 -2.43
C GLU A 79 -12.73 -28.69 -1.49
N ASP A 80 -12.30 -29.14 -0.31
CA ASP A 80 -13.17 -29.76 0.69
C ASP A 80 -13.95 -28.72 1.53
N GLY A 81 -15.27 -28.78 1.46
CA GLY A 81 -16.17 -27.95 2.27
C GLY A 81 -16.14 -28.25 3.78
N GLU A 82 -15.67 -29.41 4.23
CA GLU A 82 -15.38 -29.67 5.65
C GLU A 82 -14.16 -28.88 6.11
N HIS A 83 -13.09 -28.79 5.29
CA HIS A 83 -11.91 -27.97 5.59
C HIS A 83 -12.29 -26.50 5.75
N GLN A 84 -13.10 -25.95 4.83
CA GLN A 84 -13.63 -24.58 4.93
C GLN A 84 -14.39 -24.34 6.25
N ARG A 85 -15.29 -25.26 6.61
CA ARG A 85 -16.06 -25.17 7.87
C ARG A 85 -15.17 -25.24 9.10
N GLN A 86 -14.12 -26.05 9.09
CA GLN A 86 -13.18 -26.15 10.22
C GLN A 86 -12.34 -24.88 10.38
N VAL A 87 -11.92 -24.24 9.29
CA VAL A 87 -11.22 -22.95 9.32
C VAL A 87 -12.12 -21.86 9.91
N LEU A 88 -13.38 -21.77 9.47
CA LEU A 88 -14.35 -20.82 10.03
C LEU A 88 -14.60 -21.03 11.52
N ARG A 89 -14.86 -22.26 11.95
CA ARG A 89 -15.04 -22.60 13.38
C ARG A 89 -13.80 -22.24 14.21
N THR A 90 -12.62 -22.44 13.64
CA THR A 90 -11.37 -22.07 14.30
C THR A 90 -11.27 -20.55 14.45
N LEU A 91 -11.62 -19.80 13.41
CA LEU A 91 -11.67 -18.34 13.47
C LEU A 91 -12.68 -17.86 14.53
N GLU A 92 -13.92 -18.35 14.51
CA GLU A 92 -14.96 -18.05 15.50
C GLU A 92 -14.47 -18.27 16.93
N LYS A 93 -13.94 -19.47 17.22
CA LYS A 93 -13.41 -19.82 18.55
C LYS A 93 -12.29 -18.89 19.01
N GLN A 94 -11.45 -18.42 18.09
CA GLN A 94 -10.34 -17.51 18.44
C GLN A 94 -10.80 -16.06 18.63
N LEU A 95 -11.93 -15.67 18.02
CA LEU A 95 -12.57 -14.36 18.19
C LEU A 95 -13.38 -14.28 19.49
N GLU A 96 -13.82 -15.39 20.09
CA GLU A 96 -14.46 -15.39 21.43
C GLU A 96 -13.57 -14.75 22.52
N ARG A 97 -12.26 -14.73 22.31
CA ARG A 97 -11.27 -14.10 23.20
C ARG A 97 -11.14 -12.59 22.98
N ASP A 98 -11.85 -12.03 22.01
CA ASP A 98 -11.84 -10.60 21.71
C ASP A 98 -12.85 -9.85 22.59
N HIS A 99 -12.40 -8.75 23.19
CA HIS A 99 -13.26 -7.87 23.98
C HIS A 99 -14.17 -7.01 23.08
N ALA A 100 -13.78 -6.76 21.83
CA ALA A 100 -14.63 -6.07 20.87
C ALA A 100 -15.67 -7.03 20.30
N LYS A 101 -16.90 -6.54 20.11
CA LYS A 101 -17.96 -7.33 19.46
C LYS A 101 -17.56 -7.66 18.03
N THR A 102 -17.45 -8.95 17.72
CA THR A 102 -17.17 -9.49 16.39
C THR A 102 -18.41 -10.19 15.84
N ASN A 103 -18.60 -10.14 14.52
CA ASN A 103 -19.63 -10.90 13.83
C ASN A 103 -19.08 -11.39 12.49
N ILE A 104 -19.01 -12.71 12.30
CA ILE A 104 -18.68 -13.33 11.01
C ILE A 104 -19.99 -13.46 10.24
N ILE A 105 -20.03 -12.91 9.03
CA ILE A 105 -21.21 -12.94 8.16
C ILE A 105 -21.23 -14.26 7.38
N GLY A 106 -20.05 -14.75 6.97
CA GLY A 106 -19.89 -16.01 6.25
C GLY A 106 -18.83 -15.90 5.14
N ILE A 107 -18.90 -16.83 4.19
CA ILE A 107 -18.10 -16.81 2.96
C ILE A 107 -18.93 -16.13 1.86
N THR A 108 -18.33 -15.18 1.16
CA THR A 108 -18.92 -14.51 -0.01
C THR A 108 -18.92 -15.42 -1.24
N GLU A 109 -19.65 -15.05 -2.28
CA GLU A 109 -19.61 -15.78 -3.57
C GLU A 109 -18.21 -15.81 -4.21
N LEU A 110 -17.33 -14.89 -3.81
CA LEU A 110 -15.94 -14.83 -4.26
C LEU A 110 -14.99 -15.71 -3.43
N GLY A 111 -15.50 -16.50 -2.47
CA GLY A 111 -14.66 -17.33 -1.59
C GLY A 111 -14.07 -16.59 -0.39
N LEU A 112 -14.29 -15.28 -0.27
CA LEU A 112 -13.73 -14.46 0.82
C LEU A 112 -14.57 -14.55 2.09
N VAL A 113 -13.93 -14.62 3.25
CA VAL A 113 -14.63 -14.54 4.54
C VAL A 113 -14.88 -13.09 4.92
N GLN A 114 -16.14 -12.75 5.12
CA GLN A 114 -16.57 -11.40 5.52
C GLN A 114 -16.90 -11.36 7.01
N MET A 115 -16.34 -10.40 7.73
CA MET A 115 -16.68 -10.16 9.13
C MET A 115 -16.72 -8.67 9.47
N THR A 116 -17.32 -8.37 10.62
CA THR A 116 -17.29 -7.04 11.23
C THR A 116 -16.72 -7.14 12.64
N ARG A 117 -15.97 -6.10 13.03
CA ARG A 117 -15.47 -5.94 14.41
C ARG A 117 -15.73 -4.51 14.87
N LYS A 118 -16.41 -4.32 15.99
CA LYS A 118 -16.76 -2.98 16.50
C LYS A 118 -15.49 -2.15 16.73
N ARG A 119 -15.44 -0.94 16.17
CA ARG A 119 -14.38 0.05 16.49
C ARG A 119 -14.58 0.56 17.91
N THR A 120 -13.60 0.33 18.78
CA THR A 120 -13.61 0.79 20.18
C THR A 120 -12.67 1.97 20.42
N ARG A 121 -11.60 2.05 19.64
CA ARG A 121 -10.54 3.08 19.67
C ARG A 121 -9.78 3.06 18.33
N GLU A 122 -8.91 4.04 18.13
CA GLU A 122 -7.99 4.12 16.99
C GLU A 122 -7.12 2.87 16.85
N SER A 123 -6.75 2.52 15.61
CA SER A 123 -5.87 1.38 15.34
C SER A 123 -4.47 1.64 15.90
N LEU A 124 -3.69 0.57 16.07
CA LEU A 124 -2.30 0.69 16.54
C LEU A 124 -1.46 1.59 15.62
N GLU A 125 -1.66 1.48 14.31
CA GLU A 125 -0.97 2.30 13.31
C GLU A 125 -1.35 3.78 13.44
N GLN A 126 -2.63 4.10 13.65
CA GLN A 126 -3.08 5.48 13.83
C GLN A 126 -2.51 6.13 15.10
N VAL A 127 -2.27 5.33 16.15
CA VAL A 127 -1.71 5.82 17.41
C VAL A 127 -0.19 5.99 17.34
N LEU A 128 0.50 5.16 16.56
CA LEU A 128 1.97 5.09 16.56
C LEU A 128 2.64 5.69 15.32
N CYS A 129 1.90 5.97 14.26
CA CYS A 129 2.44 6.45 12.99
C CYS A 129 1.77 7.75 12.55
N GLU A 130 2.53 8.56 11.82
CA GLU A 130 2.03 9.73 11.11
C GLU A 130 1.97 9.44 9.60
N PRO A 131 1.09 10.12 8.84
CA PRO A 131 1.05 9.98 7.38
C PRO A 131 2.41 10.29 6.75
N CYS A 132 2.78 9.51 5.73
CA CYS A 132 4.04 9.75 5.02
C CYS A 132 4.01 11.12 4.32
N HIS A 133 4.92 12.02 4.68
CA HIS A 133 5.02 13.37 4.09
C HIS A 133 5.31 13.37 2.59
N CYS A 134 5.90 12.31 2.04
CA CYS A 134 6.24 12.22 0.62
C CYS A 134 5.06 11.75 -0.25
N CYS A 135 4.29 10.78 0.23
CA CYS A 135 3.23 10.14 -0.58
C CYS A 135 1.82 10.33 -0.03
N VAL A 136 1.70 10.92 1.16
CA VAL A 136 0.45 11.16 1.91
C VAL A 136 -0.36 9.86 2.06
N GLY A 137 0.34 8.77 2.40
CA GLY A 137 -0.27 7.46 2.61
C GLY A 137 -0.47 6.61 1.34
N ARG A 138 -0.14 7.11 0.13
CA ARG A 138 -0.28 6.32 -1.12
C ARG A 138 0.64 5.08 -1.19
N GLY A 139 1.73 5.06 -0.43
CA GLY A 139 2.75 4.00 -0.48
C GLY A 139 3.51 3.91 -1.81
N LYS A 140 3.32 4.87 -2.72
CA LYS A 140 3.97 4.95 -4.04
C LYS A 140 4.23 6.41 -4.40
N LEU A 141 5.29 6.65 -5.18
CA LEU A 141 5.62 7.95 -5.75
C LEU A 141 5.51 7.86 -7.29
N LYS A 142 5.07 8.94 -7.94
CA LYS A 142 5.13 9.13 -9.39
C LYS A 142 6.59 9.00 -9.83
N THR A 143 6.82 8.38 -10.99
CA THR A 143 8.17 8.22 -11.54
C THR A 143 8.78 9.58 -11.90
N PRO A 144 10.13 9.73 -11.93
CA PRO A 144 10.76 10.97 -12.39
C PRO A 144 10.25 11.41 -13.76
N GLU A 145 10.06 10.44 -14.68
CA GLU A 145 9.44 10.65 -15.99
C GLU A 145 8.08 11.35 -15.92
N THR A 146 7.19 10.84 -15.07
CA THR A 146 5.85 11.43 -14.89
C THR A 146 5.96 12.89 -14.44
N ILE A 147 6.91 13.17 -13.54
CA ILE A 147 7.16 14.52 -13.03
C ILE A 147 7.74 15.42 -14.11
N CYS A 148 8.68 14.94 -14.96
CA CYS A 148 9.18 15.69 -16.12
C CYS A 148 8.03 16.16 -17.02
N TYR A 149 7.10 15.26 -17.36
CA TYR A 149 5.94 15.61 -18.19
C TYR A 149 4.93 16.51 -17.48
N GLU A 150 4.85 16.50 -16.15
CA GLU A 150 4.07 17.49 -15.39
C GLU A 150 4.70 18.88 -15.47
N ILE A 151 6.02 18.97 -15.29
CA ILE A 151 6.80 20.20 -15.44
C ILE A 151 6.61 20.80 -16.84
N PHE A 152 6.74 20.00 -17.91
CA PHE A 152 6.53 20.48 -19.28
C PHE A 152 5.13 21.06 -19.50
N ARG A 153 4.10 20.39 -18.98
CA ARG A 153 2.71 20.85 -19.06
C ARG A 153 2.48 22.12 -18.24
N GLU A 154 3.18 22.32 -17.14
CA GLU A 154 3.13 23.55 -16.36
C GLU A 154 3.80 24.71 -17.09
N ILE A 155 5.03 24.53 -17.58
CA ILE A 155 5.73 25.55 -18.38
C ILE A 155 4.90 25.97 -19.59
N LEU A 156 4.28 25.03 -20.31
CA LEU A 156 3.40 25.34 -21.44
C LEU A 156 2.16 26.15 -21.04
N ARG A 157 1.60 25.91 -19.85
CA ARG A 157 0.46 26.68 -19.33
C ARG A 157 0.90 28.09 -18.97
N GLU A 158 2.00 28.22 -18.23
CA GLU A 158 2.57 29.51 -17.81
C GLU A 158 3.00 30.36 -19.00
N ALA A 159 3.64 29.77 -20.02
CA ALA A 159 4.07 30.47 -21.24
C ALA A 159 2.92 31.06 -22.06
N ARG A 160 1.71 30.51 -21.94
CA ARG A 160 0.50 31.08 -22.56
C ARG A 160 -0.11 32.19 -21.72
N ALA A 161 0.00 32.10 -20.39
CA ALA A 161 -0.59 33.04 -19.46
C ALA A 161 0.26 34.29 -19.24
N TYR A 162 1.59 34.14 -19.22
CA TYR A 162 2.54 35.18 -18.88
C TYR A 162 3.65 35.29 -19.92
N GLN A 163 4.14 36.52 -20.12
CA GLN A 163 5.32 36.78 -20.96
C GLN A 163 6.59 36.80 -20.11
N ALA A 164 6.97 35.64 -19.56
CA ALA A 164 8.24 35.49 -18.85
C ALA A 164 9.43 35.54 -19.82
N VAL A 165 10.58 36.02 -19.34
CA VAL A 165 11.85 36.08 -20.09
C VAL A 165 12.51 34.71 -20.11
N GLY A 166 12.28 33.89 -19.08
CA GLY A 166 12.72 32.52 -18.98
C GLY A 166 12.07 31.80 -17.81
N TYR A 167 12.41 30.52 -17.65
CA TYR A 167 11.87 29.68 -16.57
C TYR A 167 13.02 29.09 -15.77
N ARG A 168 12.81 28.94 -14.46
CA ARG A 168 13.68 28.16 -13.60
C ARG A 168 12.86 27.07 -12.92
N VAL A 169 13.22 25.82 -13.15
CA VAL A 169 12.62 24.65 -12.54
C VAL A 169 13.49 24.21 -11.36
N LEU A 170 12.89 24.20 -10.17
CA LEU A 170 13.46 23.63 -8.95
C LEU A 170 12.86 22.25 -8.75
N ALA A 171 13.67 21.19 -8.69
CA ALA A 171 13.16 19.83 -8.51
C ALA A 171 14.18 18.92 -7.80
N ASN A 172 13.75 17.74 -7.36
CA ASN A 172 14.64 16.72 -6.82
C ASN A 172 15.72 16.30 -7.84
N GLN A 173 16.90 15.94 -7.35
CA GLN A 173 18.06 15.51 -8.17
C GLN A 173 17.68 14.51 -9.26
N ARG A 174 16.89 13.47 -8.94
CA ARG A 174 16.51 12.43 -9.92
C ARG A 174 15.67 12.96 -11.08
N VAL A 175 14.88 14.00 -10.83
CA VAL A 175 14.06 14.64 -11.86
C VAL A 175 14.94 15.56 -12.71
N VAL A 176 15.83 16.33 -12.08
CA VAL A 176 16.76 17.23 -12.79
C VAL A 176 17.72 16.45 -13.68
N ASP A 177 18.33 15.38 -13.17
CA ASP A 177 19.23 14.53 -13.95
C ASP A 177 18.52 13.99 -15.19
N ARG A 178 17.28 13.53 -15.01
CA ARG A 178 16.47 13.01 -16.12
C ARG A 178 16.09 14.07 -17.14
N LEU A 179 15.78 15.29 -16.69
CA LEU A 179 15.51 16.43 -17.57
C LEU A 179 16.73 16.80 -18.41
N LEU A 180 17.93 16.66 -17.83
CA LEU A 180 19.20 17.01 -18.48
C LEU A 180 19.77 15.89 -19.36
N ASP A 181 19.40 14.63 -19.13
CA ASP A 181 19.92 13.46 -19.87
C ASP A 181 18.83 12.85 -20.77
N GLU A 182 17.99 11.95 -20.25
CA GLU A 182 17.04 11.19 -21.09
C GLU A 182 15.96 12.05 -21.77
N GLU A 183 15.51 13.13 -21.13
CA GLU A 183 14.47 14.03 -21.63
C GLU A 183 15.04 15.29 -22.29
N SER A 184 16.36 15.36 -22.51
CA SER A 184 17.05 16.55 -23.04
C SER A 184 16.53 16.99 -24.42
N GLY A 185 16.15 16.03 -25.27
CA GLY A 185 15.50 16.32 -26.56
C GLY A 185 14.14 17.01 -26.38
N ASN A 186 13.32 16.52 -25.45
CA ASN A 186 12.01 17.08 -25.14
C ASN A 186 12.13 18.50 -24.53
N VAL A 187 13.16 18.75 -23.73
CA VAL A 187 13.48 20.09 -23.21
C VAL A 187 13.81 21.04 -24.36
N ALA A 188 14.67 20.64 -25.29
CA ALA A 188 15.08 21.49 -26.41
C ALA A 188 13.89 21.82 -27.34
N GLU A 189 13.00 20.85 -27.60
CA GLU A 189 11.76 21.07 -28.33
C GLU A 189 10.85 22.06 -27.62
N LEU A 190 10.71 21.93 -26.30
CA LEU A 190 9.91 22.84 -25.49
C LEU A 190 10.47 24.26 -25.50
N GLU A 191 11.78 24.44 -25.29
CA GLU A 191 12.46 25.75 -25.35
C GLU A 191 12.28 26.41 -26.72
N SER A 192 12.40 25.64 -27.81
CA SER A 192 12.17 26.11 -29.17
C SER A 192 10.71 26.55 -29.39
N PHE A 193 9.76 25.76 -28.88
CA PHE A 193 8.33 26.05 -29.01
C PHE A 193 7.91 27.32 -28.25
N ILE A 194 8.41 27.50 -27.02
CA ILE A 194 8.10 28.69 -26.22
C ILE A 194 8.99 29.90 -26.58
N GLY A 195 10.10 29.68 -27.27
CA GLY A 195 11.08 30.70 -27.63
C GLY A 195 11.83 31.30 -26.44
N ARG A 196 11.97 30.55 -25.33
CA ARG A 196 12.55 30.99 -24.05
C ARG A 196 13.41 29.87 -23.45
N THR A 197 14.41 30.24 -22.65
CA THR A 197 15.29 29.26 -21.98
C THR A 197 14.70 28.76 -20.67
N ILE A 198 14.95 27.49 -20.36
CA ILE A 198 14.57 26.81 -19.12
C ILE A 198 15.86 26.41 -18.38
N ARG A 199 15.99 26.85 -17.13
CA ARG A 199 17.10 26.48 -16.25
C ARG A 199 16.64 25.48 -15.22
N PHE A 200 17.41 24.42 -15.00
CA PHE A 200 17.14 23.43 -13.97
C PHE A 200 18.06 23.63 -12.77
N GLN A 201 17.51 23.57 -11.58
CA GLN A 201 18.24 23.65 -10.33
C GLN A 201 17.77 22.54 -9.40
N VAL A 202 18.72 21.80 -8.83
CA VAL A 202 18.43 20.76 -7.85
C VAL A 202 18.05 21.40 -6.52
N GLU A 203 16.93 20.97 -5.96
CA GLU A 203 16.57 21.23 -4.57
C GLU A 203 16.67 19.93 -3.76
N THR A 204 17.61 19.90 -2.83
CA THR A 204 17.97 18.71 -2.06
C THR A 204 16.91 18.30 -1.05
N MET A 205 16.10 19.24 -0.59
CA MET A 205 15.03 19.00 0.38
C MET A 205 13.74 18.54 -0.28
N TYR A 206 13.66 18.54 -1.62
CA TYR A 206 12.45 18.14 -2.32
C TYR A 206 12.37 16.63 -2.44
N SER A 207 11.19 16.09 -2.13
CA SER A 207 10.81 14.74 -2.52
C SER A 207 10.67 14.66 -4.05
N GLN A 208 10.67 13.44 -4.60
CA GLN A 208 10.64 13.21 -6.04
C GLN A 208 9.45 13.88 -6.75
N GLU A 209 8.32 14.04 -6.07
CA GLU A 209 7.10 14.66 -6.64
C GLU A 209 7.01 16.17 -6.44
N GLN A 210 7.97 16.78 -5.73
CA GLN A 210 7.99 18.23 -5.50
C GLN A 210 8.82 18.92 -6.58
N TYR A 211 8.25 19.95 -7.17
CA TYR A 211 8.94 20.88 -8.05
C TYR A 211 8.26 22.26 -8.00
N ASP A 212 9.01 23.28 -8.37
CA ASP A 212 8.48 24.63 -8.63
C ASP A 212 8.95 25.15 -9.97
N VAL A 213 8.05 25.81 -10.71
CA VAL A 213 8.37 26.56 -11.92
C VAL A 213 8.36 28.05 -11.60
N VAL A 214 9.55 28.65 -11.54
CA VAL A 214 9.74 30.08 -11.27
C VAL A 214 9.87 30.84 -12.59
N LEU A 215 8.99 31.83 -12.78
CA LEU A 215 9.06 32.78 -13.90
C LEU A 215 10.18 33.78 -13.67
N LEU A 216 11.00 34.03 -14.69
CA LEU A 216 12.10 35.01 -14.67
C LEU A 216 11.77 36.25 -15.50
#